data_AF-A0A974WK54-F1
#
_entry.id   AF-A0A974WK54-F1
#
_cell.length_a   1.000
_cell.length_b   1.000
_cell.length_c   1.000
_cell.angle_alpha   90.00
_cell.angle_beta   90.00
_cell.angle_gamma   90.00
#
_symmetry.space_group_name_H-M   'P 1'
#
loop_
_entity.id
_entity.type
_entity.pdbx_description
1 polymer ?
#
loop_
_entity_poly.entity_id
_entity_poly.type
_entity_poly.pdbx_seq_one_letter_code
_entity_poly.pdbx_strand_id
1 'polypeptide(L)'
;MIIKVLPSPQNLYKSVDYLVQKAKGTEVIYVNGVQPDCTIGEMVQEFELVASLAGERLQHKYLHSTLAFDVNDFPNGITNDKMVEYSLYYLQQMGFTDENQVAIFLHHDRDETHYHCHVTANRVDVNGKIVSDSFSKIQTLEIITQLEDLHDLPKHQDRINQRKEDALNLVRKVGYLELDEARNRMYLEEVLRSARYKLYINKYKSDYRLTVCEMGSLCKWKAFYDRDIFNSVSRQNKIKNDKSKEENKLARGAEKGL
;
A
#
# COMPACT_ATOMS: atom_id res chain seq x y z
N MET A 1 -2.29 11.57 6.47
CA MET A 1 -3.33 10.52 6.48
C MET A 1 -3.31 9.82 5.13
N ILE A 2 -3.55 8.50 5.06
CA ILE A 2 -3.66 7.76 3.80
C ILE A 2 -5.01 7.05 3.80
N ILE A 3 -5.98 7.55 3.05
CA ILE A 3 -7.23 6.81 2.86
C ILE A 3 -7.08 5.91 1.64
N LYS A 4 -7.13 4.60 1.87
CA LYS A 4 -7.17 3.58 0.83
C LYS A 4 -8.59 3.03 0.77
N VAL A 5 -9.31 3.41 -0.27
CA VAL A 5 -10.57 2.72 -0.62
C VAL A 5 -10.20 1.32 -1.09
N LEU A 6 -10.60 0.32 -0.33
CA LEU A 6 -10.56 -1.04 -0.82
C LEU A 6 -11.77 -1.24 -1.73
N PRO A 7 -11.63 -1.96 -2.86
CA PRO A 7 -12.78 -2.26 -3.68
C PRO A 7 -13.85 -2.94 -2.82
N SER A 8 -15.13 -2.54 -3.03
CA SER A 8 -16.24 -3.12 -2.29
C SER A 8 -16.13 -4.63 -2.36
N PRO A 9 -16.02 -5.30 -1.21
CA PRO A 9 -15.99 -6.74 -1.19
C PRO A 9 -17.34 -7.26 -1.70
N GLN A 10 -17.31 -8.25 -2.58
CA GLN A 10 -18.52 -8.92 -3.06
C GLN A 10 -19.19 -9.75 -1.95
N ASN A 11 -18.51 -9.93 -0.81
CA ASN A 11 -18.96 -10.73 0.31
C ASN A 11 -18.61 -10.00 1.63
N LEU A 12 -19.63 -9.48 2.31
CA LEU A 12 -19.49 -8.79 3.60
C LEU A 12 -18.85 -9.70 4.64
N TYR A 13 -19.25 -10.99 4.68
CA TYR A 13 -18.66 -11.97 5.58
C TYR A 13 -17.15 -12.01 5.38
N LYS A 14 -16.61 -12.17 4.17
CA LYS A 14 -15.13 -12.15 3.97
C LYS A 14 -14.44 -10.86 4.42
N SER A 15 -15.18 -9.78 4.60
CA SER A 15 -14.64 -8.46 4.92
C SER A 15 -14.67 -8.27 6.42
N VAL A 16 -15.83 -8.49 7.05
CA VAL A 16 -15.97 -8.47 8.50
C VAL A 16 -15.22 -9.64 9.15
N ASP A 17 -15.22 -10.82 8.54
CA ASP A 17 -14.43 -11.99 8.95
C ASP A 17 -12.93 -11.76 8.77
N TYR A 18 -12.48 -11.03 7.74
CA TYR A 18 -11.09 -10.60 7.62
C TYR A 18 -10.71 -9.56 8.68
N LEU A 19 -11.61 -8.63 8.99
CA LEU A 19 -11.43 -7.61 10.02
C LEU A 19 -11.28 -8.23 11.42
N VAL A 20 -11.86 -9.40 11.64
CA VAL A 20 -11.89 -10.04 12.96
C VAL A 20 -10.94 -11.23 13.06
N GLN A 21 -10.97 -12.18 12.13
CA GLN A 21 -10.28 -13.46 12.31
C GLN A 21 -8.76 -13.39 12.11
N LYS A 22 -8.25 -12.42 11.34
CA LYS A 22 -6.80 -12.32 11.05
C LYS A 22 -6.06 -11.26 11.86
N ALA A 23 -6.78 -10.38 12.53
CA ALA A 23 -6.22 -9.24 13.23
C ALA A 23 -6.19 -9.54 14.73
N LYS A 24 -4.98 -9.77 15.27
CA LYS A 24 -4.79 -9.59 16.71
C LYS A 24 -4.95 -8.08 16.98
N GLY A 25 -5.96 -7.66 17.74
CA GLY A 25 -6.12 -6.26 18.15
C GLY A 25 -7.09 -5.41 17.30
N THR A 26 -8.19 -5.97 16.79
CA THR A 26 -9.28 -5.16 16.24
C THR A 26 -10.22 -4.70 17.34
N GLU A 27 -10.53 -3.40 17.39
CA GLU A 27 -11.48 -2.79 18.33
C GLU A 27 -12.61 -2.11 17.55
N VAL A 28 -13.86 -2.33 17.95
CA VAL A 28 -15.00 -1.56 17.42
C VAL A 28 -15.01 -0.21 18.13
N ILE A 29 -14.73 0.87 17.40
CA ILE A 29 -14.65 2.22 17.98
C ILE A 29 -15.91 3.04 17.74
N TYR A 30 -16.77 2.62 16.80
CA TYR A 30 -18.06 3.26 16.53
C TYR A 30 -19.02 2.33 15.80
N VAL A 31 -20.30 2.42 16.15
CA VAL A 31 -21.40 1.77 15.43
C VAL A 31 -22.62 2.68 15.35
N ASN A 32 -23.36 2.61 14.25
CA ASN A 32 -24.68 3.21 14.07
C ASN A 32 -25.62 2.20 13.42
N GLY A 33 -26.82 2.03 13.98
CA GLY A 33 -27.80 1.05 13.50
C GLY A 33 -27.36 -0.41 13.70
N VAL A 34 -26.41 -0.67 14.59
CA VAL A 34 -25.90 -2.00 14.97
C VAL A 34 -25.95 -2.12 16.48
N GLN A 35 -26.28 -3.30 16.99
CA GLN A 35 -26.26 -3.53 18.43
C GLN A 35 -24.82 -3.45 19.00
N PRO A 36 -24.54 -2.64 20.06
CA PRO A 36 -23.18 -2.43 20.57
C PRO A 36 -22.46 -3.67 21.09
N ASP A 37 -23.22 -4.64 21.63
CA ASP A 37 -22.70 -5.85 22.30
C ASP A 37 -22.88 -7.12 21.46
N CYS A 38 -23.07 -7.00 20.14
CA CYS A 38 -23.29 -8.16 19.28
C CYS A 38 -21.98 -8.86 18.89
N THR A 39 -22.07 -10.17 18.71
CA THR A 39 -21.03 -10.93 18.03
C THR A 39 -20.92 -10.49 16.58
N ILE A 40 -19.79 -10.77 15.96
CA ILE A 40 -19.60 -10.43 14.55
C ILE A 40 -20.55 -11.19 13.63
N GLY A 41 -20.90 -12.42 13.97
CA GLY A 41 -21.91 -13.17 13.23
C GLY A 41 -23.26 -12.45 13.25
N GLU A 42 -23.66 -11.92 14.40
CA GLU A 42 -24.88 -11.13 14.56
C GLU A 42 -24.77 -9.79 13.83
N MET A 43 -23.65 -9.06 13.94
CA MET A 43 -23.42 -7.83 13.18
C MET A 43 -23.55 -8.05 11.67
N VAL A 44 -22.96 -9.12 11.13
CA VAL A 44 -23.07 -9.44 9.70
C VAL A 44 -24.52 -9.74 9.32
N GLN A 45 -25.27 -10.44 10.17
CA GLN A 45 -26.70 -10.70 9.95
C GLN A 45 -27.53 -9.41 9.96
N GLU A 46 -27.25 -8.49 10.89
CA GLU A 46 -27.90 -7.18 10.94
C GLU A 46 -27.59 -6.35 9.69
N PHE A 47 -26.33 -6.35 9.24
CA PHE A 47 -25.95 -5.68 7.99
C PHE A 47 -26.64 -6.29 6.77
N GLU A 48 -26.69 -7.62 6.66
CA GLU A 48 -27.40 -8.32 5.58
C GLU A 48 -28.91 -8.00 5.59
N LEU A 49 -29.52 -7.87 6.77
CA LEU A 49 -30.93 -7.52 6.90
C LEU A 49 -31.24 -6.15 6.31
N VAL A 50 -30.47 -5.12 6.67
CA VAL A 50 -30.63 -3.78 6.09
C VAL A 50 -30.29 -3.78 4.60
N ALA A 51 -29.20 -4.47 4.22
CA ALA A 51 -28.78 -4.60 2.83
C ALA A 51 -29.86 -5.25 1.92
N SER A 52 -30.73 -6.09 2.50
CA SER A 52 -31.83 -6.73 1.78
C SER A 52 -32.86 -5.73 1.25
N LEU A 53 -32.99 -4.54 1.85
CA LEU A 53 -33.87 -3.46 1.38
C LEU A 53 -33.50 -2.97 -0.03
N ALA A 54 -32.23 -3.09 -0.41
CA ALA A 54 -31.78 -2.76 -1.76
C ALA A 54 -32.29 -3.77 -2.80
N GLY A 55 -32.49 -5.04 -2.40
CA GLY A 55 -32.77 -6.14 -3.31
C GLY A 55 -31.71 -6.28 -4.41
N GLU A 56 -32.15 -6.53 -5.64
CA GLU A 56 -31.28 -6.65 -6.82
C GLU A 56 -30.87 -5.31 -7.44
N ARG A 57 -31.39 -4.18 -6.93
CA ARG A 57 -31.08 -2.84 -7.45
C ARG A 57 -29.61 -2.44 -7.26
N LEU A 58 -28.91 -3.13 -6.37
CA LEU A 58 -27.56 -2.79 -5.96
C LEU A 58 -26.66 -4.03 -5.94
N GLN A 59 -25.67 -4.06 -6.83
CA GLN A 59 -24.68 -5.14 -6.88
C GLN A 59 -23.68 -5.06 -5.73
N HIS A 60 -23.27 -3.84 -5.37
CA HIS A 60 -22.33 -3.57 -4.29
C HIS A 60 -23.08 -2.99 -3.11
N LYS A 61 -23.55 -3.84 -2.20
CA LYS A 61 -24.43 -3.43 -1.09
C LYS A 61 -23.72 -2.60 -0.01
N TYR A 62 -22.40 -2.74 0.08
CA TYR A 62 -21.61 -2.20 1.17
C TYR A 62 -20.55 -1.21 0.64
N LEU A 63 -20.20 -0.24 1.46
CA LEU A 63 -18.93 0.46 1.37
C LEU A 63 -17.96 -0.20 2.34
N HIS A 64 -16.73 -0.45 1.89
CA HIS A 64 -15.62 -0.82 2.76
C HIS A 64 -14.39 0.01 2.39
N SER A 65 -13.99 0.91 3.28
CA SER A 65 -12.84 1.79 3.11
C SER A 65 -11.87 1.64 4.27
N THR A 66 -10.60 1.91 4.03
CA THR A 66 -9.57 1.92 5.08
C THR A 66 -8.97 3.32 5.17
N LEU A 67 -9.07 3.94 6.34
CA LEU A 67 -8.44 5.22 6.64
C LEU A 67 -7.21 4.94 7.50
N ALA A 68 -6.01 5.14 6.96
CA ALA A 68 -4.77 4.98 7.70
C ALA A 68 -4.25 6.33 8.22
N PHE A 69 -3.79 6.32 9.46
CA PHE A 69 -3.24 7.46 10.18
C PHE A 69 -1.76 7.21 10.44
N ASP A 70 -0.93 8.07 9.87
CA ASP A 70 0.52 8.04 10.05
C ASP A 70 0.85 8.73 11.37
N VAL A 71 1.61 8.08 12.25
CA VAL A 71 1.97 8.63 13.56
C VAL A 71 2.73 9.96 13.45
N ASN A 72 3.45 10.18 12.35
CA ASN A 72 4.19 11.43 12.13
C ASN A 72 3.25 12.61 11.84
N ASP A 73 2.02 12.35 11.41
CA ASP A 73 1.02 13.37 11.14
C ASP A 73 0.31 13.85 12.41
N PHE A 74 0.40 13.05 13.47
CA PHE A 74 -0.25 13.28 14.75
C PHE A 74 0.80 13.18 15.86
N PRO A 75 1.68 14.19 16.02
CA PRO A 75 2.82 14.13 16.95
C PRO A 75 2.39 13.97 18.42
N ASN A 76 1.17 14.37 18.77
CA ASN A 76 0.58 14.19 20.10
C ASN A 76 -0.27 12.90 20.22
N GLY A 77 -0.17 12.00 19.23
CA GLY A 77 -1.04 10.85 19.07
C GLY A 77 -2.39 11.21 18.44
N ILE A 78 -3.07 10.20 17.92
CA ILE A 78 -4.43 10.28 17.39
C ILE A 78 -5.35 9.45 18.30
N THR A 79 -6.45 10.04 18.74
CA THR A 79 -7.43 9.40 19.63
C THR A 79 -8.54 8.71 18.83
N ASN A 80 -9.22 7.73 19.44
CA ASN A 80 -10.37 7.05 18.83
C ASN A 80 -11.45 8.05 18.40
N ASP A 81 -11.78 9.03 19.25
CA ASP A 81 -12.76 10.08 18.93
C ASP A 81 -12.41 10.82 17.64
N LYS A 82 -11.12 11.15 17.45
CA LYS A 82 -10.67 11.86 16.25
C LYS A 82 -10.70 10.98 15.00
N MET A 83 -10.37 9.70 15.15
CA MET A 83 -10.49 8.74 14.05
C MET A 83 -11.95 8.53 13.64
N VAL A 84 -12.87 8.48 14.60
CA VAL A 84 -14.32 8.40 14.35
C VAL A 84 -14.79 9.67 13.65
N GLU A 85 -14.39 10.86 14.12
CA GLU A 85 -14.71 12.15 13.49
C GLU A 85 -14.31 12.18 12.01
N TYR A 86 -13.06 11.81 11.69
CA TYR A 86 -12.57 11.77 10.30
C TYR A 86 -13.30 10.74 9.44
N SER A 87 -13.62 9.59 10.03
CA SER A 87 -14.33 8.51 9.35
C SER A 87 -15.78 8.88 9.05
N LEU A 88 -16.47 9.54 9.99
CA LEU A 88 -17.84 10.05 9.82
C LEU A 88 -17.89 11.20 8.83
N TYR A 89 -16.93 12.13 8.89
CA TYR A 89 -16.80 13.19 7.89
C TYR A 89 -16.62 12.60 6.49
N TYR A 90 -15.75 11.59 6.34
CA TYR A 90 -15.57 10.88 5.08
C TYR A 90 -16.87 10.28 4.56
N LEU A 91 -17.64 9.59 5.40
CA LEU A 91 -18.93 9.02 5.03
C LEU A 91 -19.94 10.08 4.61
N GLN A 92 -20.03 11.19 5.35
CA GLN A 92 -20.93 12.29 5.04
C GLN A 92 -20.63 12.90 3.68
N GLN A 93 -19.35 13.16 3.37
CA GLN A 93 -18.96 13.70 2.06
C GLN A 93 -19.15 12.67 0.92
N MET A 94 -19.10 11.38 1.24
CA MET A 94 -19.47 10.30 0.31
C MET A 94 -21.01 10.17 0.10
N GLY A 95 -21.82 10.97 0.80
CA GLY A 95 -23.28 11.01 0.65
C GLY A 95 -24.05 10.05 1.57
N PHE A 96 -23.37 9.45 2.55
CA PHE A 96 -24.04 8.70 3.62
C PHE A 96 -24.63 9.66 4.65
N THR A 97 -25.68 9.22 5.33
CA THR A 97 -26.38 9.99 6.35
C THR A 97 -26.55 9.17 7.62
N ASP A 98 -27.15 9.76 8.66
CA ASP A 98 -27.38 9.08 9.94
C ASP A 98 -28.36 7.90 9.83
N GLU A 99 -29.12 7.84 8.75
CA GLU A 99 -30.01 6.72 8.40
C GLU A 99 -29.26 5.50 7.81
N ASN A 100 -27.98 5.65 7.46
CA ASN A 100 -27.15 4.53 7.03
C ASN A 100 -26.56 3.78 8.23
N GLN A 101 -26.63 2.45 8.18
CA GLN A 101 -25.96 1.60 9.15
C GLN A 101 -24.44 1.62 8.91
N VAL A 102 -23.66 1.84 9.97
CA VAL A 102 -22.20 2.06 9.91
C VAL A 102 -21.51 1.29 11.05
N ALA A 103 -20.33 0.75 10.77
CA ALA A 103 -19.41 0.22 11.77
C ALA A 103 -17.97 0.65 11.43
N ILE A 104 -17.24 1.13 12.44
CA ILE A 104 -15.85 1.57 12.31
C ILE A 104 -14.99 0.72 13.26
N PHE A 105 -13.98 0.08 12.69
CA PHE A 105 -13.07 -0.82 13.38
C PHE A 105 -11.68 -0.21 13.38
N LEU A 106 -11.08 -0.01 14.54
CA LEU A 106 -9.65 0.27 14.67
C LEU A 106 -8.87 -1.02 14.54
N HIS A 107 -7.79 -0.98 13.76
CA HIS A 107 -6.84 -2.08 13.64
C HIS A 107 -5.43 -1.55 13.90
N HIS A 108 -4.70 -2.25 14.76
CA HIS A 108 -3.28 -2.07 15.01
C HIS A 108 -2.47 -3.01 14.12
N ASP A 109 -1.73 -2.48 13.15
CA ASP A 109 -0.77 -3.30 12.41
C ASP A 109 0.33 -3.81 13.36
N ARG A 110 0.89 -4.97 13.05
CA ARG A 110 1.91 -5.67 13.88
C ARG A 110 3.20 -4.85 14.11
N ASP A 111 3.39 -3.79 13.34
CA ASP A 111 4.58 -2.95 13.36
C ASP A 111 4.37 -1.68 14.22
N GLU A 112 3.24 -1.57 14.94
CA GLU A 112 2.88 -0.55 15.97
C GLU A 112 2.96 0.93 15.53
N THR A 113 3.26 1.19 14.25
CA THR A 113 3.53 2.52 13.68
C THR A 113 2.42 3.01 12.76
N HIS A 114 1.45 2.16 12.45
CA HIS A 114 0.34 2.46 11.55
C HIS A 114 -0.98 2.06 12.22
N TYR A 115 -1.81 3.07 12.48
CA TYR A 115 -3.19 2.88 12.89
C TYR A 115 -4.07 2.99 11.66
N HIS A 116 -4.98 2.05 11.45
CA HIS A 116 -5.99 2.23 10.41
C HIS A 116 -7.38 1.83 10.86
N CYS A 117 -8.33 2.68 10.48
CA CYS A 117 -9.74 2.41 10.65
C CYS A 117 -10.28 1.74 9.40
N HIS A 118 -10.97 0.62 9.59
CA HIS A 118 -11.84 0.07 8.58
C HIS A 118 -13.24 0.62 8.78
N VAL A 119 -13.75 1.29 7.76
CA VAL A 119 -15.09 1.86 7.75
C VAL A 119 -15.96 0.99 6.87
N THR A 120 -17.01 0.44 7.46
CA THR A 120 -18.02 -0.36 6.77
C THR A 120 -19.37 0.33 6.88
N ALA A 121 -20.05 0.52 5.76
CA ALA A 121 -21.38 1.14 5.76
C ALA A 121 -22.31 0.44 4.77
N ASN A 122 -23.59 0.32 5.14
CA ASN A 122 -24.62 -0.10 4.22
C ASN A 122 -24.96 1.05 3.27
N ARG A 123 -24.91 0.78 1.95
CA ARG A 123 -25.22 1.81 0.94
C ARG A 123 -26.70 2.08 0.83
N VAL A 124 -27.54 1.14 1.25
CA VAL A 124 -28.97 1.39 1.43
C VAL A 124 -29.21 1.85 2.86
N ASP A 125 -29.93 2.95 3.03
CA ASP A 125 -30.36 3.42 4.34
C ASP A 125 -31.61 2.67 4.81
N VAL A 126 -32.02 2.90 6.07
CA VAL A 126 -33.23 2.27 6.64
C VAL A 126 -34.53 2.66 5.92
N ASN A 127 -34.51 3.71 5.09
CA ASN A 127 -35.64 4.15 4.26
C ASN A 127 -35.60 3.59 2.83
N GLY A 128 -34.58 2.80 2.48
CA GLY A 128 -34.43 2.20 1.16
C GLY A 128 -33.75 3.10 0.11
N LYS A 129 -33.25 4.28 0.49
CA LYS A 129 -32.46 5.18 -0.37
C LYS A 129 -31.05 4.63 -0.52
N ILE A 130 -30.49 4.72 -1.73
CA ILE A 130 -29.20 4.13 -2.08
C ILE A 130 -28.15 5.20 -2.33
N VAL A 131 -26.98 5.04 -1.70
CA VAL A 131 -25.75 5.79 -1.98
C VAL A 131 -24.99 5.13 -3.13
N SER A 132 -24.80 5.89 -4.21
CA SER A 132 -24.09 5.43 -5.42
C SER A 132 -22.63 5.09 -5.12
N ASP A 133 -22.10 4.06 -5.80
CA ASP A 133 -20.69 3.70 -5.77
C ASP A 133 -19.89 4.27 -6.95
N SER A 134 -20.58 4.96 -7.86
CA SER A 134 -20.02 5.54 -9.07
C SER A 134 -19.01 6.62 -8.72
N PHE A 135 -17.85 6.57 -9.38
CA PHE A 135 -16.74 7.52 -9.17
C PHE A 135 -16.24 7.64 -7.72
N SER A 136 -16.54 6.67 -6.85
CA SER A 136 -16.14 6.63 -5.44
C SER A 136 -14.64 6.85 -5.21
N LYS A 137 -13.79 6.39 -6.15
CA LYS A 137 -12.34 6.63 -6.10
C LYS A 137 -11.97 8.12 -6.26
N ILE A 138 -12.62 8.82 -7.19
CA ILE A 138 -12.36 10.24 -7.45
C ILE A 138 -12.86 11.05 -6.26
N GLN A 139 -14.11 10.81 -5.84
CA GLN A 139 -14.70 11.45 -4.66
C GLN A 139 -13.84 11.24 -3.42
N THR A 140 -13.35 10.02 -3.19
CA THR A 140 -12.48 9.77 -2.03
C THR A 140 -11.19 10.58 -2.11
N LEU A 141 -10.54 10.71 -3.27
CA LEU A 141 -9.34 11.55 -3.40
C LEU A 141 -9.63 13.04 -3.11
N GLU A 142 -10.78 13.54 -3.54
CA GLU A 142 -11.22 14.91 -3.24
C GLU A 142 -11.46 15.09 -1.74
N ILE A 143 -12.15 14.15 -1.10
CA ILE A 143 -12.43 14.18 0.34
C ILE A 143 -11.15 14.06 1.18
N ILE A 144 -10.19 13.22 0.77
CA ILE A 144 -8.86 13.17 1.39
C ILE A 144 -8.22 14.54 1.34
N THR A 145 -8.22 15.18 0.17
CA THR A 145 -7.58 16.48 -0.02
C THR A 145 -8.22 17.53 0.90
N GLN A 146 -9.54 17.51 1.02
CA GLN A 146 -10.29 18.39 1.93
C GLN A 146 -9.93 18.13 3.40
N LEU A 147 -9.91 16.87 3.85
CA LEU A 147 -9.51 16.52 5.21
C LEU A 147 -8.07 16.94 5.50
N GLU A 148 -7.17 16.80 4.52
CA GLU A 148 -5.79 17.27 4.65
C GLU A 148 -5.71 18.78 4.79
N ASP A 149 -6.49 19.54 4.02
CA ASP A 149 -6.57 21.00 4.16
C ASP A 149 -7.17 21.44 5.50
N LEU A 150 -8.26 20.80 5.93
CA LEU A 150 -8.97 21.14 7.16
C LEU A 150 -8.14 20.92 8.43
N HIS A 151 -7.21 19.97 8.39
CA HIS A 151 -6.40 19.56 9.53
C HIS A 151 -4.91 19.86 9.37
N ASP A 152 -4.53 20.65 8.35
CA ASP A 152 -3.14 21.02 8.05
C ASP A 152 -2.19 19.81 7.97
N LEU A 153 -2.66 18.74 7.32
CA LEU A 153 -1.92 17.49 7.17
C LEU A 153 -1.10 17.48 5.87
N PRO A 154 0.08 16.83 5.84
CA PRO A 154 0.86 16.76 4.61
C PRO A 154 0.14 15.94 3.54
N LYS A 155 0.13 16.48 2.31
CA LYS A 155 -0.66 15.97 1.19
C LYS A 155 -0.31 14.53 0.83
N HIS A 156 -1.34 13.71 0.61
CA HIS A 156 -1.18 12.32 0.19
C HIS A 156 -0.41 12.21 -1.12
N GLN A 157 -0.68 13.11 -2.07
CA GLN A 157 -0.02 13.13 -3.36
C GLN A 157 1.49 13.38 -3.23
N ASP A 158 1.90 14.22 -2.28
CA ASP A 158 3.31 14.49 -2.02
C ASP A 158 4.00 13.25 -1.45
N ARG A 159 3.34 12.49 -0.58
CA ARG A 159 3.88 11.20 -0.11
C ARG A 159 4.01 10.18 -1.23
N ILE A 160 3.03 10.11 -2.15
CA ILE A 160 3.15 9.25 -3.34
C ILE A 160 4.37 9.66 -4.17
N ASN A 161 4.54 10.97 -4.39
CA ASN A 161 5.63 11.50 -5.19
C ASN A 161 6.99 11.23 -4.51
N GLN A 162 7.08 11.43 -3.20
CA GLN A 162 8.27 11.16 -2.41
C GLN A 162 8.63 9.66 -2.45
N ARG A 163 7.67 8.76 -2.20
CA ARG A 163 7.88 7.30 -2.30
C ARG A 163 8.37 6.87 -3.68
N LYS A 164 7.83 7.49 -4.74
CA LYS A 164 8.31 7.26 -6.11
C LYS A 164 9.76 7.72 -6.25
N GLU A 165 10.09 8.93 -5.83
CA GLU A 165 11.44 9.46 -5.96
C GLU A 165 12.46 8.67 -5.12
N ASP A 166 12.11 8.26 -3.91
CA ASP A 166 12.93 7.41 -3.05
C ASP A 166 13.22 6.06 -3.70
N ALA A 167 12.21 5.43 -4.30
CA ALA A 167 12.39 4.18 -5.03
C ALA A 167 13.30 4.36 -6.26
N LEU A 168 13.18 5.47 -6.98
CA LEU A 168 14.09 5.79 -8.09
C LEU A 168 15.51 6.08 -7.60
N ASN A 169 15.67 6.79 -6.48
CA ASN A 169 16.96 7.03 -5.84
C ASN A 169 17.64 5.73 -5.39
N LEU A 170 16.87 4.76 -4.90
CA LEU A 170 17.40 3.44 -4.57
C LEU A 170 17.93 2.73 -5.81
N VAL A 171 17.20 2.76 -6.93
CA VAL A 171 17.69 2.21 -8.22
C VAL A 171 18.95 2.93 -8.71
N ARG A 172 19.10 4.23 -8.46
CA ARG A 172 20.32 4.98 -8.80
C ARG A 172 21.53 4.57 -7.95
N LYS A 173 21.30 4.14 -6.70
CA LYS A 173 22.35 3.75 -5.75
C LYS A 173 22.75 2.29 -5.92
N VAL A 174 21.80 1.41 -6.21
CA VAL A 174 22.03 -0.04 -6.37
C VAL A 174 22.49 -0.30 -7.81
N GLY A 175 23.79 -0.54 -7.97
CA GLY A 175 24.36 -0.96 -9.25
C GLY A 175 23.91 -2.36 -9.66
N TYR A 176 23.96 -2.69 -10.96
CA TYR A 176 23.61 -4.01 -11.49
C TYR A 176 24.33 -5.17 -10.76
N LEU A 177 25.55 -4.95 -10.28
CA LEU A 177 26.41 -5.98 -9.69
C LEU A 177 26.12 -6.27 -8.22
N GLU A 178 25.39 -5.38 -7.53
CA GLU A 178 24.87 -5.61 -6.17
C GLU A 178 23.53 -6.39 -6.17
N LEU A 179 22.91 -6.55 -7.35
CA LEU A 179 21.67 -7.32 -7.54
C LEU A 179 21.89 -8.81 -7.79
N ASP A 180 23.15 -9.27 -7.87
CA ASP A 180 23.47 -10.69 -8.03
C ASP A 180 23.09 -11.49 -6.76
N GLU A 181 22.95 -10.82 -5.62
CA GLU A 181 22.31 -11.38 -4.44
C GLU A 181 20.79 -11.32 -4.53
N ALA A 182 20.14 -12.49 -4.52
CA ALA A 182 18.69 -12.63 -4.63
C ALA A 182 17.91 -11.81 -3.59
N ARG A 183 18.48 -11.58 -2.39
CA ARG A 183 17.86 -10.75 -1.35
C ARG A 183 17.78 -9.28 -1.74
N ASN A 184 18.86 -8.72 -2.31
CA ASN A 184 18.90 -7.31 -2.74
C ASN A 184 17.94 -7.07 -3.89
N ARG A 185 17.84 -8.03 -4.81
CA ARG A 185 16.84 -8.00 -5.89
C ARG A 185 15.41 -8.07 -5.37
N MET A 186 15.12 -9.00 -4.45
CA MET A 186 13.78 -9.15 -3.89
C MET A 186 13.34 -7.88 -3.15
N TYR A 187 14.23 -7.30 -2.35
CA TYR A 187 13.98 -6.04 -1.65
C TYR A 187 13.74 -4.87 -2.62
N LEU A 188 14.58 -4.73 -3.65
CA LEU A 188 14.41 -3.67 -4.65
C LEU A 188 13.09 -3.82 -5.43
N GLU A 189 12.74 -5.04 -5.82
CA GLU A 189 11.46 -5.33 -6.50
C GLU A 189 10.26 -5.01 -5.61
N GLU A 190 10.34 -5.28 -4.30
CA GLU A 190 9.30 -4.93 -3.33
C GLU A 190 9.12 -3.41 -3.17
N VAL A 191 10.22 -2.67 -2.99
CA VAL A 191 10.21 -1.20 -2.90
C VAL A 191 9.67 -0.57 -4.19
N LEU A 192 10.10 -1.07 -5.36
CA LEU A 192 9.59 -0.57 -6.63
C LEU A 192 8.10 -0.87 -6.80
N ARG A 193 7.66 -2.08 -6.43
CA ARG A 193 6.26 -2.47 -6.53
C ARG A 193 5.37 -1.59 -5.64
N SER A 194 5.81 -1.25 -4.43
CA SER A 194 5.06 -0.35 -3.53
C SER A 194 4.96 1.08 -4.10
N ALA A 195 5.99 1.54 -4.82
CA ALA A 195 6.02 2.80 -5.56
C ALA A 195 5.34 2.75 -6.95
N ARG A 196 4.65 1.65 -7.29
CA ARG A 196 4.02 1.40 -8.59
C ARG A 196 5.00 1.36 -9.77
N TYR A 197 6.24 0.99 -9.53
CA TYR A 197 7.22 0.70 -10.56
C TYR A 197 7.41 -0.81 -10.74
N LYS A 198 7.80 -1.20 -11.95
CA LYS A 198 8.26 -2.55 -12.26
C LYS A 198 9.70 -2.48 -12.77
N LEU A 199 10.57 -3.30 -12.20
CA LEU A 199 11.98 -3.42 -12.59
C LEU A 199 12.14 -4.30 -13.83
N TYR A 200 13.05 -3.89 -14.70
CA TYR A 200 13.50 -4.64 -15.87
C TYR A 200 15.02 -4.60 -15.94
N ILE A 201 15.61 -5.76 -16.22
CA ILE A 201 17.04 -5.90 -16.44
C ILE A 201 17.22 -6.15 -17.94
N ASN A 202 17.81 -5.19 -18.64
CA ASN A 202 18.00 -5.25 -20.07
C ASN A 202 19.50 -5.36 -20.39
N LYS A 203 19.86 -6.32 -21.24
CA LYS A 203 21.23 -6.43 -21.76
C LYS A 203 21.40 -5.45 -22.92
N TYR A 204 22.42 -4.60 -22.85
CA TYR A 204 22.78 -3.65 -23.89
C TYR A 204 24.27 -3.78 -24.24
N LYS A 205 24.55 -4.42 -25.38
CA LYS A 205 25.91 -4.82 -25.79
C LYS A 205 26.57 -5.72 -24.74
N SER A 206 27.68 -5.27 -24.14
CA SER A 206 28.43 -5.96 -23.08
C SER A 206 27.89 -5.71 -21.67
N ASP A 207 26.93 -4.78 -21.51
CA ASP A 207 26.54 -4.25 -20.21
C ASP A 207 25.08 -4.59 -19.91
N TYR A 208 24.73 -4.64 -18.62
CA TYR A 208 23.35 -4.77 -18.17
C TYR A 208 22.86 -3.43 -17.63
N ARG A 209 21.58 -3.15 -17.85
CA ARG A 209 20.93 -1.89 -17.45
C ARG A 209 19.67 -2.17 -16.66
N LEU A 210 19.47 -1.39 -15.62
CA LEU A 210 18.21 -1.36 -14.88
C LEU A 210 17.29 -0.33 -15.53
N THR A 211 16.08 -0.76 -15.85
CA THR A 211 15.02 0.11 -16.37
C THR A 211 13.80 -0.09 -15.49
N VAL A 212 13.10 0.99 -15.17
CA VAL A 212 11.83 0.90 -14.45
C VAL A 212 10.70 1.44 -15.32
N CYS A 213 9.53 0.82 -15.19
CA CYS A 213 8.31 1.24 -15.85
C CYS A 213 7.22 1.54 -14.81
N GLU A 214 6.56 2.68 -14.95
CA GLU A 214 5.42 3.04 -14.10
C GLU A 214 4.17 2.23 -14.47
N MET A 215 3.56 1.55 -13.51
CA MET A 215 2.40 0.70 -13.70
C MET A 215 1.09 1.49 -13.74
N GLY A 216 0.35 1.37 -14.85
CA GLY A 216 -1.02 1.88 -15.01
C GLY A 216 -1.17 3.19 -15.79
N SER A 217 -0.07 3.81 -16.22
CA SER A 217 -0.06 4.85 -17.26
C SER A 217 0.37 4.26 -18.61
N LEU A 218 0.12 4.94 -19.74
CA LEU A 218 0.86 4.70 -20.99
C LEU A 218 2.35 4.58 -20.64
N CYS A 219 2.94 3.39 -20.83
CA CYS A 219 4.21 2.98 -20.21
C CYS A 219 5.30 4.07 -20.30
N LYS A 220 5.54 4.78 -19.20
CA LYS A 220 6.64 5.75 -19.09
C LYS A 220 7.87 5.01 -18.56
N TRP A 221 8.83 4.78 -19.46
CA TRP A 221 10.10 4.15 -19.12
C TRP A 221 11.08 5.18 -18.56
N LYS A 222 11.69 4.88 -17.42
CA LYS A 222 12.87 5.59 -16.92
C LYS A 222 14.06 4.65 -16.92
N ALA A 223 15.09 4.98 -17.69
CA ALA A 223 16.34 4.22 -17.76
C ALA A 223 17.33 4.80 -16.76
N PHE A 224 17.96 3.92 -15.97
CA PHE A 224 19.00 4.29 -15.02
C PHE A 224 20.32 3.74 -15.54
N TYR A 225 21.30 4.62 -15.65
CA TYR A 225 22.62 4.30 -16.19
C TYR A 225 23.65 4.43 -15.09
N ASP A 226 24.50 3.43 -14.99
CA ASP A 226 25.61 3.44 -14.06
C ASP A 226 26.93 3.37 -14.83
N ARG A 227 27.57 4.52 -14.99
CA ARG A 227 28.91 4.63 -15.60
C ARG A 227 30.01 4.35 -14.57
N ASP A 228 29.73 4.59 -13.29
CA ASP A 228 30.75 4.64 -12.23
C ASP A 228 30.92 3.27 -11.56
N ILE A 229 29.86 2.48 -11.42
CA ILE A 229 29.93 1.08 -10.98
C ILE A 229 30.52 0.17 -12.09
N PHE A 230 30.29 0.49 -13.37
CA PHE A 230 30.97 -0.23 -14.47
C PHE A 230 32.49 -0.12 -14.35
N ASN A 231 33.00 1.06 -14.03
CA ASN A 231 34.44 1.30 -13.88
C ASN A 231 35.01 0.65 -12.61
N SER A 232 34.27 0.66 -11.49
CA SER A 232 34.74 0.06 -10.23
C SER A 232 34.80 -1.48 -10.32
N VAL A 233 33.80 -2.12 -10.92
CA VAL A 233 33.77 -3.58 -11.03
C VAL A 233 34.66 -4.09 -12.17
N SER A 234 34.79 -3.36 -13.27
CA SER A 234 35.80 -3.67 -14.29
C SER A 234 37.22 -3.65 -13.70
N ARG A 235 37.51 -2.72 -12.78
CA ARG A 235 38.78 -2.69 -12.05
C ARG A 235 38.92 -3.88 -11.08
N GLN A 236 37.89 -4.21 -10.31
CA GLN A 236 37.94 -5.33 -9.37
C GLN A 236 38.08 -6.69 -10.07
N ASN A 237 37.38 -6.90 -11.19
CA ASN A 237 37.48 -8.13 -11.98
C ASN A 237 38.83 -8.25 -12.68
N LYS A 238 39.44 -7.13 -13.11
CA LYS A 238 40.80 -7.12 -13.64
C LYS A 238 41.81 -7.54 -12.56
N ILE A 239 41.69 -7.00 -11.34
CA ILE A 239 42.55 -7.36 -10.21
C ILE A 239 42.43 -8.85 -9.85
N LYS A 240 41.20 -9.40 -9.81
CA LYS A 240 40.99 -10.84 -9.54
C LYS A 240 41.59 -11.74 -10.63
N ASN A 241 41.44 -11.37 -11.90
CA ASN A 241 42.00 -12.14 -13.02
C ASN A 241 43.53 -12.07 -13.07
N ASP A 242 44.12 -10.93 -12.69
CA ASP A 242 45.58 -10.80 -12.64
C ASP A 242 46.16 -11.64 -11.49
N LYS A 243 45.49 -11.67 -10.32
CA LYS A 243 45.86 -12.55 -9.21
C LYS A 243 45.77 -14.05 -9.55
N SER A 244 44.69 -14.49 -10.18
CA SER A 244 44.56 -15.92 -10.55
C SER A 244 45.56 -16.35 -11.62
N LYS A 245 45.98 -15.43 -12.49
CA LYS A 245 47.06 -15.68 -13.46
C LYS A 245 48.43 -15.80 -12.79
N GLU A 246 48.72 -14.98 -11.79
CA GLU A 246 49.95 -15.10 -11.00
C GLU A 246 50.00 -16.42 -10.22
N GLU A 247 48.92 -16.79 -9.54
CA GLU A 247 48.80 -18.04 -8.78
C GLU A 247 48.99 -19.27 -9.69
N ASN A 248 48.36 -19.28 -10.87
CA ASN A 248 48.55 -20.36 -11.85
C ASN A 248 49.97 -20.40 -12.43
N LYS A 249 50.66 -19.26 -12.52
CA LYS A 249 52.05 -19.19 -13.01
C LYS A 249 53.03 -19.71 -11.95
N LEU A 250 52.77 -19.43 -10.68
CA LEU A 250 53.50 -19.98 -9.52
C LEU A 250 53.32 -21.49 -9.40
N ALA A 251 52.09 -21.99 -9.53
CA ALA A 251 51.79 -23.42 -9.47
C ALA A 251 52.51 -24.22 -10.59
N ARG A 252 52.50 -23.70 -11.83
CA ARG A 252 53.22 -24.31 -12.97
C ARG A 252 54.74 -24.20 -12.87
N GLY A 253 55.25 -23.23 -12.11
CA GLY A 253 56.68 -23.10 -11.81
C GLY A 253 57.14 -24.15 -10.79
N ALA A 254 56.30 -24.47 -9.81
CA ALA A 254 56.58 -25.49 -8.80
C ALA A 254 56.57 -26.92 -9.36
N GLU A 255 55.69 -27.23 -10.33
CA GLU A 255 55.62 -28.55 -10.97
C GLU A 255 56.80 -28.86 -11.92
N LYS A 256 57.54 -27.84 -12.37
CA LYS A 256 58.71 -28.00 -13.26
C LYS A 256 60.05 -28.06 -12.50
N GLY A 257 60.02 -27.99 -11.17
CA GLY A 257 61.21 -27.99 -10.31
C GLY A 257 61.38 -29.26 -9.46
N LEU A 258 60.65 -30.34 -9.76
CA LEU A 258 60.79 -31.68 -9.17
C LEU A 258 61.41 -32.65 -10.18
#